data_AF-A0A3M7EBV9-F1
#
_entry.id   AF-A0A3M7EBV9-F1
#
_cell.length_a   1.000
_cell.length_b   1.000
_cell.length_c   1.000
_cell.angle_alpha   90.00
_cell.angle_beta   90.00
_cell.angle_gamma   90.00
#
_symmetry.space_group_name_H-M   'P 1'
#
loop_
_entity.id
_entity.type
_entity.pdbx_description
1 polymer ?
#
loop_
_entity_poly.entity_id
_entity_poly.type
_entity_poly.pdbx_seq_one_letter_code
_entity_poly.pdbx_strand_id
1 'polypeptide(L)'
;LKPFSALDWAFAGTSSSSIGSPDADGTAVAHCEWRHWIDDRTEKPEDVVDEGKMYPIEGDDGPRSLEKGSMVNPETGRLTEYEEIWRDVEAVAISDREDGEGVVGGDEDEEDDEVEEVGTAEEGEEEEEKVSAVLILDEPEQRARGMVIRIGQYCQGVLRVKGEFSLERWEWMGEEKGWERKVRMGSLFLPCGPAMDVLGMEVGSQVRHGDFRWEVVELDYF
;
A
#
# COMPACT_ATOMS: atom_id res chain seq x y z
N LEU A 1 12.49 -16.33 4.99
CA LEU A 1 11.08 -16.00 4.62
C LEU A 1 10.17 -16.71 5.62
N LYS A 2 9.14 -16.03 6.12
CA LYS A 2 8.14 -16.66 7.00
C LYS A 2 7.29 -17.65 6.17
N PRO A 3 6.90 -18.81 6.71
CA PRO A 3 6.00 -19.72 6.00
C PRO A 3 4.60 -19.10 5.87
N PHE A 4 3.83 -19.52 4.86
CA PHE A 4 2.45 -19.06 4.69
C PHE A 4 1.58 -19.40 5.91
N SER A 5 1.88 -20.49 6.62
CA SER A 5 1.19 -20.87 7.86
C SER A 5 1.40 -19.90 9.03
N ALA A 6 2.26 -18.89 8.89
CA ALA A 6 2.42 -17.81 9.85
C ALA A 6 1.54 -16.59 9.53
N LEU A 7 0.80 -16.62 8.42
CA LEU A 7 -0.23 -15.65 8.10
C LEU A 7 -1.46 -15.94 8.96
N ASP A 8 -1.96 -14.92 9.68
CA ASP A 8 -3.26 -15.02 10.33
C ASP A 8 -4.37 -14.74 9.30
N TRP A 9 -4.35 -13.55 8.69
CA TRP A 9 -5.29 -13.14 7.66
C TRP A 9 -4.65 -12.10 6.72
N ALA A 10 -5.00 -12.15 5.44
CA ALA A 10 -4.72 -11.09 4.47
C ALA A 10 -5.91 -10.88 3.54
N PHE A 11 -6.32 -9.63 3.39
CA PHE A 11 -7.38 -9.23 2.47
C PHE A 11 -7.05 -7.88 1.86
N ALA A 12 -7.79 -7.54 0.81
CA ALA A 12 -7.82 -6.22 0.21
C ALA A 12 -9.20 -5.92 -0.35
N GLY A 13 -9.55 -4.65 -0.43
CA GLY A 13 -10.88 -4.20 -0.80
C GLY A 13 -11.03 -2.71 -0.59
N THR A 14 -12.27 -2.26 -0.49
CA THR A 14 -12.59 -0.87 -0.20
C THR A 14 -13.17 -0.75 1.20
N SER A 15 -12.76 0.29 1.91
CA SER A 15 -13.36 0.69 3.19
C SER A 15 -14.24 1.90 2.98
N SER A 16 -15.34 1.98 3.71
CA SER A 16 -16.15 3.19 3.81
C SER A 16 -16.45 3.49 5.27
N SER A 17 -16.29 4.75 5.65
CA SER A 17 -16.56 5.21 7.00
C SER A 17 -17.72 6.20 6.98
N SER A 18 -18.67 6.01 7.89
CA SER A 18 -19.70 6.99 8.17
C SER A 18 -19.41 7.64 9.53
N ILE A 19 -19.25 8.96 9.51
CA ILE A 19 -19.21 9.76 10.72
C ILE A 19 -20.67 9.87 11.18
N GLY A 20 -21.01 9.11 12.22
CA GLY A 20 -22.37 8.82 12.61
C GLY A 20 -22.75 9.34 13.99
N SER A 21 -23.97 9.00 14.42
CA SER A 21 -24.41 9.24 15.79
C SER A 21 -23.50 8.47 16.74
N PRO A 22 -22.99 9.10 17.80
CA PRO A 22 -22.25 8.33 18.79
C PRO A 22 -23.11 7.18 19.31
N ASP A 23 -22.47 6.11 19.76
CA ASP A 23 -23.18 4.99 20.36
C ASP A 23 -23.92 5.40 21.64
N ALA A 24 -24.60 4.45 22.30
CA ALA A 24 -25.38 4.74 23.50
C ALA A 24 -24.58 5.47 24.59
N ASP A 25 -23.25 5.28 24.61
CA ASP A 25 -22.32 5.86 25.55
C ASP A 25 -21.66 7.16 25.05
N GLY A 26 -22.05 7.66 23.88
CA GLY A 26 -21.55 8.96 23.40
C GLY A 26 -20.13 8.94 22.83
N THR A 27 -19.51 7.76 22.64
CA THR A 27 -18.03 7.66 22.57
C THR A 27 -17.51 7.24 21.19
N ALA A 28 -18.25 6.43 20.43
CA ALA A 28 -17.83 6.06 19.06
C ALA A 28 -17.82 7.26 18.11
N VAL A 29 -16.79 7.40 17.29
CA VAL A 29 -16.61 8.53 16.36
C VAL A 29 -16.92 8.18 14.90
N ALA A 30 -16.81 6.91 14.52
CA ALA A 30 -17.11 6.44 13.17
C ALA A 30 -17.59 4.99 13.18
N HIS A 31 -18.38 4.64 12.18
CA HIS A 31 -18.65 3.25 11.79
C HIS A 31 -17.93 2.97 10.47
N CYS A 32 -17.08 1.95 10.45
CA CYS A 32 -16.31 1.54 9.29
C CYS A 32 -16.84 0.20 8.78
N GLU A 33 -17.07 0.11 7.48
CA GLU A 33 -17.46 -1.11 6.78
C GLU A 33 -16.41 -1.43 5.72
N TRP A 34 -15.91 -2.67 5.72
CA TRP A 34 -14.99 -3.19 4.72
C TRP A 34 -15.74 -4.08 3.73
N ARG A 35 -15.53 -3.80 2.43
CA ARG A 35 -15.99 -4.65 1.34
C ARG A 35 -14.80 -5.39 0.77
N HIS A 36 -14.69 -6.66 1.12
CA HIS A 36 -13.59 -7.50 0.68
C HIS A 36 -13.70 -7.72 -0.83
N TRP A 37 -12.57 -7.55 -1.51
CA TRP A 37 -12.41 -7.85 -2.93
C TRP A 37 -11.56 -9.10 -3.15
N ILE A 38 -10.59 -9.31 -2.25
CA ILE A 38 -9.62 -10.40 -2.23
C ILE A 38 -9.45 -10.80 -0.77
N ASP A 39 -9.47 -12.10 -0.47
CA ASP A 39 -9.37 -12.62 0.90
C ASP A 39 -8.65 -13.98 0.89
N ASP A 40 -7.58 -14.17 1.68
CA ASP A 40 -6.82 -15.42 1.65
C ASP A 40 -7.62 -16.63 2.18
N ARG A 41 -8.59 -16.39 3.07
CA ARG A 41 -9.38 -17.44 3.74
C ARG A 41 -10.61 -17.89 2.93
N THR A 42 -11.11 -17.09 1.99
CA THR A 42 -12.32 -17.43 1.21
C THR A 42 -12.27 -17.00 -0.25
N GLU A 43 -12.71 -17.87 -1.18
CA GLU A 43 -12.90 -17.53 -2.60
C GLU A 43 -14.15 -16.67 -2.87
N LYS A 44 -14.96 -16.40 -1.85
CA LYS A 44 -16.16 -15.54 -1.92
C LYS A 44 -16.00 -14.34 -0.97
N PRO A 45 -15.07 -13.43 -1.26
CA PRO A 45 -14.83 -12.27 -0.41
C PRO A 45 -16.08 -11.39 -0.23
N GLU A 46 -16.97 -11.36 -1.21
CA GLU A 46 -18.24 -10.61 -1.14
C GLU A 46 -19.21 -11.10 -0.05
N ASP A 47 -19.04 -12.33 0.44
CA ASP A 47 -19.86 -12.91 1.52
C ASP A 47 -19.30 -12.56 2.92
N VAL A 48 -18.12 -11.93 3.00
CA VAL A 48 -17.49 -11.54 4.27
C VAL A 48 -18.17 -10.27 4.78
N VAL A 49 -18.60 -10.31 6.04
CA VAL A 49 -19.09 -9.14 6.78
C VAL A 49 -17.97 -8.73 7.73
N ASP A 50 -17.41 -7.55 7.47
CA ASP A 50 -16.35 -6.94 8.27
C ASP A 50 -16.70 -5.47 8.52
N GLU A 51 -17.11 -5.18 9.75
CA GLU A 51 -17.53 -3.84 10.17
C GLU A 51 -17.24 -3.62 11.66
N GLY A 52 -16.89 -2.38 11.99
CA GLY A 52 -16.46 -2.00 13.32
C GLY A 52 -16.79 -0.56 13.65
N LYS A 53 -16.99 -0.30 14.95
CA LYS A 53 -17.08 1.05 15.50
C LYS A 53 -15.72 1.50 16.01
N MET A 54 -15.34 2.73 15.69
CA MET A 54 -14.06 3.32 16.05
C MET A 54 -14.21 4.20 17.29
N TYR A 55 -13.34 3.96 18.28
CA TYR A 55 -13.29 4.69 19.55
C TYR A 55 -11.88 5.29 19.74
N PRO A 56 -11.75 6.62 19.89
CA PRO A 56 -10.45 7.20 20.20
C PRO A 56 -10.02 6.77 21.61
N ILE A 57 -8.78 6.31 21.74
CA ILE A 57 -8.17 5.93 23.01
C ILE A 57 -6.78 6.57 23.14
N GLU A 58 -6.34 6.77 24.37
CA GLU A 58 -4.95 7.16 24.65
C GLU A 58 -4.03 5.94 24.55
N GLY A 59 -2.86 6.12 23.94
CA GLY A 59 -1.78 5.14 23.93
C GLY A 59 -0.49 5.75 24.47
N ASP A 60 0.42 4.89 24.94
CA ASP A 60 1.71 5.32 25.51
C ASP A 60 2.55 6.15 24.53
N ASP A 61 2.39 5.90 23.23
CA ASP A 61 3.12 6.56 22.12
C ASP A 61 2.23 7.51 21.29
N GLY A 62 1.11 7.98 21.86
CA GLY A 62 0.17 8.88 21.21
C GLY A 62 -1.23 8.30 20.99
N PRO A 63 -2.12 9.05 20.29
CA PRO A 63 -3.50 8.63 20.03
C PRO A 63 -3.58 7.30 19.29
N ARG A 64 -4.59 6.50 19.63
CA ARG A 64 -4.90 5.23 18.98
C ARG A 64 -6.42 5.14 18.75
N SER A 65 -6.81 4.23 17.88
CA SER A 65 -8.22 3.91 17.64
C SER A 65 -8.50 2.47 18.06
N LEU A 66 -9.42 2.28 18.99
CA LEU A 66 -9.98 0.98 19.33
C LEU A 66 -11.16 0.71 18.41
N GLU A 67 -11.03 -0.31 17.58
CA GLU A 67 -12.12 -0.85 16.78
C GLU A 67 -12.83 -1.95 17.56
N LYS A 68 -14.16 -1.91 17.56
CA LYS A 68 -15.01 -2.98 18.10
C LYS A 68 -15.99 -3.42 17.04
N GLY A 69 -15.97 -4.72 16.72
CA GLY A 69 -16.85 -5.31 15.73
C GLY A 69 -17.28 -6.71 16.11
N SER A 70 -17.88 -7.42 15.16
CA SER A 70 -18.25 -8.83 15.32
C SER A 70 -18.04 -9.58 14.03
N MET A 71 -17.33 -10.71 14.10
CA MET A 71 -17.03 -11.54 12.94
C MET A 71 -17.24 -13.02 13.28
N VAL A 72 -17.50 -13.84 12.26
CA VAL A 72 -17.47 -15.30 12.43
C VAL A 72 -16.04 -15.72 12.72
N ASN A 73 -15.79 -16.19 13.94
CA ASN A 73 -14.51 -16.74 14.31
C ASN A 73 -14.23 -17.99 13.46
N PRO A 74 -13.13 -18.03 12.69
CA PRO A 74 -12.88 -19.09 11.71
C PRO A 74 -12.63 -20.46 12.35
N GLU A 75 -12.14 -20.51 13.60
CA GLU A 75 -11.88 -21.77 14.31
C GLU A 75 -13.17 -22.40 14.85
N THR A 76 -14.13 -21.57 15.26
CA THR A 76 -15.37 -22.02 15.93
C THR A 76 -16.60 -21.97 15.05
N GLY A 77 -16.56 -21.22 13.95
CA GLY A 77 -17.71 -20.95 13.07
C GLY A 77 -18.81 -20.12 13.72
N ARG A 78 -18.51 -19.41 14.82
CA ARG A 78 -19.50 -18.63 15.59
C ARG A 78 -19.22 -17.14 15.48
N LEU A 79 -20.29 -16.36 15.34
CA LEU A 79 -20.21 -14.90 15.48
C LEU A 79 -19.68 -14.55 16.88
N THR A 80 -18.60 -13.80 16.93
CA THR A 80 -17.87 -13.44 18.15
C THR A 80 -17.47 -11.97 18.07
N GLU A 81 -17.52 -11.27 19.19
CA GLU A 81 -17.00 -9.90 19.29
C GLU A 81 -15.47 -9.90 19.17
N TYR A 82 -14.92 -8.88 18.52
CA TYR A 82 -13.49 -8.65 18.47
C TYR A 82 -13.15 -7.22 18.87
N GLU A 83 -11.91 -7.02 19.29
CA GLU A 83 -11.33 -5.71 19.56
C GLU A 83 -9.96 -5.62 18.89
N GLU A 84 -9.73 -4.56 18.11
CA GLU A 84 -8.45 -4.27 17.46
C GLU A 84 -8.00 -2.86 17.84
N ILE A 85 -6.69 -2.69 18.06
CA ILE A 85 -6.12 -1.39 18.38
C ILE A 85 -5.23 -0.95 17.22
N TRP A 86 -5.61 0.17 16.61
CA TRP A 86 -4.92 0.79 15.50
C TRP A 86 -4.09 1.98 15.98
N ARG A 87 -2.87 2.10 15.44
CA ARG A 87 -2.03 3.28 15.57
C ARG A 87 -1.89 3.92 14.20
N ASP A 88 -2.18 5.22 14.13
CA ASP A 88 -1.91 6.00 12.92
C ASP A 88 -0.41 6.17 12.73
N VAL A 89 0.05 5.95 11.51
CA VAL A 89 1.45 6.14 11.12
C VAL A 89 1.46 7.15 9.99
N GLU A 90 2.24 8.21 10.18
CA GLU A 90 2.38 9.24 9.16
C GLU A 90 3.12 8.69 7.93
N ALA A 91 2.56 8.94 6.76
CA ALA A 91 3.23 8.67 5.51
C ALA A 91 4.33 9.72 5.30
N VAL A 92 5.52 9.24 4.93
CA VAL A 92 6.66 10.10 4.60
C VAL A 92 6.93 10.02 3.10
N ALA A 93 7.36 11.14 2.54
CA ALA A 93 7.91 11.16 1.21
C ALA A 93 9.22 10.37 1.16
N ILE A 94 9.59 9.93 -0.03
CA ILE A 94 10.88 9.30 -0.26
C ILE A 94 11.57 10.11 -1.34
N SER A 95 12.85 10.40 -1.13
CA SER A 95 13.74 10.93 -2.15
C SER A 95 13.67 10.01 -3.38
N ASP A 96 13.20 10.54 -4.51
CA ASP A 96 13.34 9.81 -5.76
C ASP A 96 14.83 9.61 -6.01
N ARG A 97 15.22 8.40 -6.42
CA ARG A 97 16.60 8.19 -6.86
C ARG A 97 16.83 9.18 -7.99
N GLU A 98 17.81 10.08 -7.84
CA GLU A 98 18.38 10.78 -8.99
C GLU A 98 18.68 9.71 -10.03
N ASP A 99 17.92 9.74 -11.13
CA ASP A 99 18.14 8.87 -12.26
C ASP A 99 19.57 9.14 -12.72
N GLY A 100 20.48 8.23 -12.37
CA GLY A 100 21.87 8.33 -12.75
C GLY A 100 21.93 8.40 -14.27
N GLU A 101 22.14 9.61 -14.79
CA GLU A 101 22.43 9.83 -16.20
C GLU A 101 23.57 8.89 -16.58
N GLY A 102 23.28 8.02 -17.56
CA GLY A 102 24.25 7.07 -18.05
C GLY A 102 25.50 7.80 -18.49
N VAL A 103 26.63 7.50 -17.85
CA VAL A 103 27.96 7.88 -18.33
C VAL A 103 28.16 7.24 -19.70
N VAL A 104 27.82 7.99 -20.76
CA VAL A 104 28.28 7.72 -22.11
C VAL A 104 29.68 8.31 -22.18
N GLY A 105 30.68 7.45 -22.02
CA GLY A 105 32.07 7.81 -22.30
C GLY A 105 32.20 8.22 -23.77
N GLY A 106 32.58 9.46 -23.99
CA GLY A 106 33.04 10.00 -25.27
C GLY A 106 34.21 10.93 -25.00
N ASP A 107 35.40 10.47 -25.38
CA ASP A 107 36.67 11.18 -25.26
C ASP A 107 36.72 12.48 -26.09
N GLU A 108 37.37 13.48 -25.48
CA GLU A 108 38.25 14.53 -26.03
C GLU A 108 37.74 15.44 -27.16
N ASP A 109 37.59 16.74 -26.87
CA ASP A 109 38.43 17.80 -27.46
C ASP A 109 38.24 19.15 -26.72
N GLU A 110 39.35 19.84 -26.48
CA GLU A 110 39.52 21.12 -25.77
C GLU A 110 38.94 22.32 -26.55
N GLU A 111 38.37 23.33 -25.87
CA GLU A 111 38.89 24.72 -25.82
C GLU A 111 37.97 25.65 -24.99
N ASP A 112 38.63 26.68 -24.44
CA ASP A 112 38.20 27.73 -23.50
C ASP A 112 36.83 28.39 -23.76
N ASP A 113 36.11 28.74 -22.68
CA ASP A 113 35.59 30.11 -22.49
C ASP A 113 34.96 30.35 -21.08
N GLU A 114 35.44 31.42 -20.45
CA GLU A 114 34.85 32.33 -19.46
C GLU A 114 33.88 31.82 -18.37
N VAL A 115 34.35 31.87 -17.11
CA VAL A 115 33.58 31.63 -15.90
C VAL A 115 32.80 32.89 -15.51
N GLU A 116 31.49 32.92 -15.74
CA GLU A 116 30.59 33.85 -15.04
C GLU A 116 30.07 33.15 -13.76
N GLU A 117 30.42 33.72 -12.59
CA GLU A 117 29.81 33.36 -11.32
C GLU A 117 28.31 33.74 -11.34
N VAL A 118 27.46 32.77 -11.65
CA VAL A 118 26.02 32.88 -11.44
C VAL A 118 25.73 32.53 -9.99
N GLY A 119 25.10 33.49 -9.31
CA GLY A 119 24.85 33.47 -7.88
C GLY A 119 24.21 32.19 -7.37
N THR A 120 24.58 31.87 -6.14
CA THR A 120 23.92 30.88 -5.29
C THR A 120 22.44 31.20 -5.21
N ALA A 121 21.62 30.48 -5.97
CA ALA A 121 20.22 30.37 -5.69
C ALA A 121 20.10 29.75 -4.29
N GLU A 122 19.35 30.39 -3.40
CA GLU A 122 18.88 29.71 -2.21
C GLU A 122 18.05 28.52 -2.72
N GLU A 123 18.60 27.32 -2.58
CA GLU A 123 17.86 26.07 -2.74
C GLU A 123 16.71 26.13 -1.72
N GLY A 124 15.53 26.54 -2.19
CA GLY A 124 14.31 26.22 -1.46
C GLY A 124 14.28 24.71 -1.35
N GLU A 125 14.23 24.18 -0.13
CA GLU A 125 13.92 22.77 0.08
C GLU A 125 12.58 22.52 -0.62
N GLU A 126 12.61 21.92 -1.82
CA GLU A 126 11.42 21.37 -2.43
C GLU A 126 10.96 20.27 -1.47
N GLU A 127 9.83 20.47 -0.80
CA GLU A 127 9.26 19.43 0.05
C GLU A 127 8.99 18.22 -0.85
N GLU A 128 9.70 17.12 -0.58
CA GLU A 128 9.47 15.86 -1.29
C GLU A 128 7.99 15.49 -1.16
N GLU A 129 7.30 15.30 -2.28
CA GLU A 129 5.87 14.97 -2.29
C GLU A 129 5.66 13.49 -1.92
N LYS A 130 4.64 13.19 -1.11
CA LYS A 130 4.26 11.82 -0.79
C LYS A 130 3.48 11.25 -1.95
N VAL A 131 3.67 9.97 -2.23
CA VAL A 131 3.00 9.30 -3.35
C VAL A 131 1.95 8.33 -2.86
N SER A 132 0.73 8.40 -3.40
CA SER A 132 -0.27 7.33 -3.34
C SER A 132 -0.38 6.67 -4.72
N ALA A 133 -0.38 5.35 -4.77
CA ALA A 133 -0.66 4.63 -6.01
C ALA A 133 -1.43 3.34 -5.74
N VAL A 134 -2.46 3.06 -6.54
CA VAL A 134 -3.24 1.82 -6.45
C VAL A 134 -3.30 1.14 -7.81
N LEU A 135 -2.87 -0.12 -7.84
CA LEU A 135 -2.95 -0.98 -9.01
C LEU A 135 -3.94 -2.12 -8.73
N ILE A 136 -4.88 -2.34 -9.66
CA ILE A 136 -5.88 -3.41 -9.57
C ILE A 136 -5.69 -4.40 -10.73
N LEU A 137 -5.84 -5.69 -10.41
CA LEU A 137 -6.06 -6.76 -11.38
C LEU A 137 -7.47 -7.31 -11.17
N ASP A 138 -8.27 -7.34 -12.24
CA ASP A 138 -9.56 -8.05 -12.28
C ASP A 138 -9.69 -8.81 -13.61
N GLU A 139 -9.39 -10.11 -13.58
CA GLU A 139 -9.41 -11.01 -14.73
C GLU A 139 -10.30 -12.23 -14.37
N PRO A 140 -11.64 -12.07 -14.42
CA PRO A 140 -12.58 -13.08 -13.92
C PRO A 140 -12.49 -14.40 -14.69
N GLU A 141 -12.21 -14.37 -16.00
CA GLU A 141 -12.01 -15.55 -16.85
C GLU A 141 -10.81 -16.39 -16.39
N GLN A 142 -9.79 -15.74 -15.83
CA GLN A 142 -8.60 -16.38 -15.28
C GLN A 142 -8.73 -16.68 -13.79
N ARG A 143 -9.84 -16.26 -13.17
CA ARG A 143 -10.08 -16.25 -11.72
C ARG A 143 -8.94 -15.55 -10.98
N ALA A 144 -8.48 -14.42 -11.52
CA ALA A 144 -7.37 -13.66 -10.97
C ALA A 144 -7.85 -12.29 -10.47
N ARG A 145 -7.54 -11.98 -9.23
CA ARG A 145 -7.77 -10.66 -8.61
C ARG A 145 -6.56 -10.25 -7.82
N GLY A 146 -6.19 -8.98 -7.92
CA GLY A 146 -5.03 -8.44 -7.25
C GLY A 146 -5.22 -6.97 -6.88
N MET A 147 -4.56 -6.56 -5.81
CA MET A 147 -4.47 -5.15 -5.41
C MET A 147 -3.07 -4.88 -4.88
N VAL A 148 -2.43 -3.82 -5.38
CA VAL A 148 -1.19 -3.27 -4.84
C VAL A 148 -1.44 -1.81 -4.49
N ILE A 149 -1.02 -1.42 -3.29
CA ILE A 149 -1.16 -0.05 -2.77
C ILE A 149 0.23 0.44 -2.34
N ARG A 150 0.62 1.62 -2.81
CA ARG A 150 1.71 2.42 -2.25
C ARG A 150 1.12 3.62 -1.53
N ILE A 151 1.62 3.92 -0.34
CA ILE A 151 1.39 5.17 0.39
C ILE A 151 2.73 5.60 0.98
N GLY A 152 3.30 6.68 0.45
CA GLY A 152 4.63 7.19 0.82
C GLY A 152 5.70 6.09 0.80
N GLN A 153 6.26 5.84 1.98
CA GLN A 153 7.31 4.86 2.28
C GLN A 153 6.84 3.40 2.37
N TYR A 154 5.56 3.11 2.19
CA TYR A 154 5.01 1.75 2.30
C TYR A 154 4.44 1.27 0.97
N CYS A 155 4.72 0.02 0.62
CA CYS A 155 4.05 -0.65 -0.49
C CYS A 155 3.63 -2.07 -0.09
N GLN A 156 2.37 -2.40 -0.32
CA GLN A 156 1.80 -3.69 0.02
C GLN A 156 0.93 -4.20 -1.11
N GLY A 157 0.84 -5.51 -1.26
CA GLY A 157 -0.06 -6.08 -2.24
C GLY A 157 -0.46 -7.51 -1.93
N VAL A 158 -1.62 -7.88 -2.44
CA VAL A 158 -2.14 -9.24 -2.44
C VAL A 158 -2.59 -9.63 -3.85
N LEU A 159 -2.47 -10.91 -4.16
CA LEU A 159 -2.86 -11.50 -5.44
C LEU A 159 -3.42 -12.88 -5.19
N ARG A 160 -4.64 -13.13 -5.69
CA ARG A 160 -5.20 -14.46 -5.82
C ARG A 160 -5.33 -14.82 -7.29
N VAL A 161 -4.88 -16.02 -7.65
CA VAL A 161 -5.14 -16.65 -8.95
C VAL A 161 -5.69 -18.03 -8.70
N LYS A 162 -6.96 -18.25 -9.04
CA LYS A 162 -7.70 -19.47 -8.70
C LYS A 162 -7.62 -19.71 -7.18
N GLY A 163 -7.02 -20.83 -6.75
CA GLY A 163 -6.84 -21.15 -5.33
C GLY A 163 -5.49 -20.72 -4.74
N GLU A 164 -4.58 -20.15 -5.54
CA GLU A 164 -3.27 -19.70 -5.07
C GLU A 164 -3.35 -18.25 -4.58
N PHE A 165 -2.69 -17.96 -3.44
CA PHE A 165 -2.62 -16.63 -2.86
C PHE A 165 -1.16 -16.22 -2.66
N SER A 166 -0.83 -14.96 -2.93
CA SER A 166 0.49 -14.39 -2.67
C SER A 166 0.36 -12.96 -2.18
N LEU A 167 1.32 -12.56 -1.33
CA LEU A 167 1.36 -11.22 -0.76
C LEU A 167 2.79 -10.73 -0.60
N GLU A 168 2.94 -9.42 -0.60
CA GLU A 168 4.18 -8.72 -0.35
C GLU A 168 3.98 -7.48 0.52
N ARG A 169 4.95 -7.20 1.39
CA ARG A 169 5.07 -5.95 2.15
C ARG A 169 6.48 -5.42 2.01
N TRP A 170 6.56 -4.15 1.66
CA TRP A 170 7.76 -3.37 1.42
C TRP A 170 7.72 -2.09 2.24
N GLU A 171 8.90 -1.65 2.65
CA GLU A 171 9.11 -0.42 3.40
C GLU A 171 10.40 0.24 2.91
N TRP A 172 10.35 1.54 2.66
CA TRP A 172 11.53 2.34 2.35
C TRP A 172 12.35 2.56 3.61
N MET A 173 13.65 2.28 3.53
CA MET A 173 14.56 2.32 4.68
C MET A 173 15.58 3.47 4.60
N GLY A 174 15.27 4.52 3.83
CA GLY A 174 16.15 5.65 3.54
C GLY A 174 17.04 5.43 2.32
N GLU A 175 17.62 6.50 1.78
CA GLU A 175 18.43 6.52 0.55
C GLU A 175 19.50 5.42 0.47
N GLU A 176 20.24 5.20 1.56
CA GLU A 176 21.34 4.23 1.60
C GLU A 176 20.87 2.78 1.35
N LYS A 177 19.66 2.44 1.82
CA LYS A 177 19.13 1.06 1.77
C LYS A 177 18.06 0.88 0.71
N GLY A 178 17.30 1.94 0.45
CA GLY A 178 16.10 1.94 -0.36
C GLY A 178 14.99 1.02 0.15
N TRP A 179 14.20 0.49 -0.78
CA TRP A 179 13.09 -0.42 -0.50
C TRP A 179 13.56 -1.78 0.03
N GLU A 180 13.05 -2.16 1.20
CA GLU A 180 13.29 -3.47 1.80
C GLU A 180 11.99 -4.28 1.84
N ARG A 181 12.03 -5.50 1.28
CA ARG A 181 10.90 -6.43 1.36
C ARG A 181 10.84 -7.07 2.74
N LYS A 182 9.94 -6.58 3.59
CA LYS A 182 9.69 -7.10 4.93
C LYS A 182 9.02 -8.47 4.92
N VAL A 183 8.07 -8.68 4.01
CA VAL A 183 7.32 -9.94 3.90
C VAL A 183 7.13 -10.31 2.44
N ARG A 184 7.28 -11.61 2.16
CA ARG A 184 6.75 -12.25 0.96
C ARG A 184 6.24 -13.63 1.33
N MET A 185 5.01 -13.93 0.91
CA MET A 185 4.42 -15.26 1.01
C MET A 185 3.75 -15.63 -0.32
N GLY A 186 3.81 -16.90 -0.68
CA GLY A 186 3.31 -17.41 -1.96
C GLY A 186 4.32 -17.33 -3.12
N SER A 187 3.91 -17.88 -4.26
CA SER A 187 4.74 -18.09 -5.47
C SER A 187 4.46 -17.12 -6.61
N LEU A 188 3.32 -16.42 -6.58
CA LEU A 188 2.95 -15.47 -7.61
C LEU A 188 3.72 -14.15 -7.42
N PHE A 189 3.86 -13.38 -8.49
CA PHE A 189 4.59 -12.11 -8.48
C PHE A 189 3.63 -10.94 -8.57
N LEU A 190 3.86 -9.92 -7.75
CA LEU A 190 3.07 -8.69 -7.71
C LEU A 190 3.88 -7.53 -8.31
N PRO A 191 3.22 -6.55 -8.95
CA PRO A 191 3.88 -5.35 -9.48
C PRO A 191 4.24 -4.34 -8.37
N CYS A 192 4.70 -4.79 -7.20
CA CYS A 192 5.16 -3.90 -6.13
C CYS A 192 6.35 -3.04 -6.57
N GLY A 193 7.30 -3.60 -7.35
CA GLY A 193 8.42 -2.83 -7.92
C GLY A 193 7.94 -1.62 -8.74
N PRO A 194 7.16 -1.86 -9.82
CA PRO A 194 6.53 -0.77 -10.56
C PRO A 194 5.77 0.22 -9.67
N ALA A 195 4.93 -0.26 -8.74
CA ALA A 195 4.17 0.63 -7.85
C ALA A 195 5.07 1.47 -6.92
N MET A 196 6.23 0.94 -6.51
CA MET A 196 7.25 1.64 -5.70
C MET A 196 8.01 2.70 -6.51
N ASP A 197 8.19 2.49 -7.82
CA ASP A 197 8.92 3.43 -8.66
C ASP A 197 8.01 4.46 -9.34
N VAL A 198 6.71 4.16 -9.51
CA VAL A 198 5.68 4.93 -10.25
C VAL A 198 6.07 5.44 -11.65
N LEU A 199 7.22 5.01 -12.16
CA LEU A 199 7.80 5.52 -13.38
C LEU A 199 6.90 5.25 -14.60
N GLY A 200 6.47 6.32 -15.26
CA GLY A 200 5.62 6.27 -16.45
C GLY A 200 4.21 5.75 -16.18
N MET A 201 3.74 5.81 -14.93
CA MET A 201 2.36 5.50 -14.58
C MET A 201 1.45 6.71 -14.77
N GLU A 202 0.27 6.46 -15.30
CA GLU A 202 -0.85 7.39 -15.34
C GLU A 202 -2.12 6.64 -14.94
N VAL A 203 -3.09 7.33 -14.33
CA VAL A 203 -4.40 6.70 -14.04
C VAL A 203 -5.05 6.23 -15.34
N GLY A 204 -5.52 4.98 -15.35
CA GLY A 204 -6.05 4.27 -16.52
C GLY A 204 -5.00 3.58 -17.40
N SER A 205 -3.70 3.79 -17.12
CA SER A 205 -2.63 3.04 -17.78
C SER A 205 -2.53 1.61 -17.26
N GLN A 206 -1.78 0.75 -17.97
CA GLN A 206 -1.60 -0.64 -17.60
C GLN A 206 -0.14 -1.01 -17.38
N VAL A 207 0.12 -1.67 -16.25
CA VAL A 207 1.40 -2.27 -15.90
C VAL A 207 1.35 -3.75 -16.21
N ARG A 208 2.20 -4.20 -17.14
CA ARG A 208 2.35 -5.64 -17.41
C ARG A 208 3.31 -6.25 -16.40
N HIS A 209 2.85 -7.28 -15.69
CA HIS A 209 3.69 -8.02 -14.75
C HIS A 209 3.36 -9.52 -14.83
N GLY A 210 4.35 -10.31 -15.25
CA GLY A 210 4.12 -11.72 -15.61
C GLY A 210 3.12 -11.85 -16.76
N ASP A 211 2.10 -12.68 -16.56
CA ASP A 211 1.03 -12.93 -17.52
C ASP A 211 -0.16 -11.95 -17.38
N PHE A 212 -0.14 -11.08 -16.36
CA PHE A 212 -1.25 -10.21 -16.03
C PHE A 212 -0.99 -8.75 -16.41
N ARG A 213 -2.07 -8.01 -16.63
CA ARG A 213 -2.08 -6.56 -16.81
C ARG A 213 -2.83 -5.94 -15.66
N TRP A 214 -2.17 -5.03 -14.97
CA TRP A 214 -2.71 -4.34 -13.82
C TRP A 214 -3.05 -2.91 -14.22
N GLU A 215 -4.26 -2.47 -13.93
CA GLU A 215 -4.68 -1.10 -14.18
C GLU A 215 -4.25 -0.21 -13.02
N VAL A 216 -3.67 0.95 -13.34
CA VAL A 216 -3.41 2.02 -12.36
C VAL A 216 -4.72 2.76 -12.15
N VAL A 217 -5.36 2.58 -10.99
CA VAL A 217 -6.67 3.19 -10.69
C VAL A 217 -6.56 4.44 -9.82
N GLU A 218 -5.42 4.63 -9.16
CA GLU A 218 -5.10 5.81 -8.36
C GLU A 218 -3.60 6.13 -8.52
N LEU A 219 -3.29 7.41 -8.70
CA LEU A 219 -1.95 7.97 -8.62
C LEU A 219 -2.10 9.42 -8.14
N ASP A 220 -1.58 9.74 -6.97
CA ASP A 220 -1.69 11.07 -6.35
C ASP A 220 -0.39 11.46 -5.65
N TYR A 221 -0.12 12.77 -5.61
CA TYR A 221 1.05 13.38 -4.97
C TYR A 221 0.54 14.39 -3.93
N PHE A 222 0.94 14.25 -2.66
CA PHE A 222 0.33 14.95 -1.51
C PHE A 222 1.26 15.24 -0.32
#